data_AF-A0ABD3PPR7-F1
#
_entry.id   AF-A0ABD3PPR7-F1
#
_cell.length_a   1.000
_cell.length_b   1.000
_cell.length_c   1.000
_cell.angle_alpha   90.00
_cell.angle_beta   90.00
_cell.angle_gamma   90.00
#
_symmetry.space_group_name_H-M   'P 1'
#
loop_
_entity.id
_entity.type
_entity.pdbx_description
1 polymer ?
#
loop_
_entity_poly.entity_id
_entity_poly.type
_entity_poly.pdbx_seq_one_letter_code
_entity_poly.pdbx_strand_id
1 'polypeptide(L)'
;MNLPLLLLAITRLLSCQVVHSFTPPQPSPSLAQRCTSLITPSCEKKAFDSASITSLFMSSEVGVSDAISIGEEDDDDDDETEWVEEEFEVLSERDFYNTEWKIGTLMDNKPRVPSSIDTTWVRLTTTEDGQNKAVWGDNSKGRWVVDVPSQYFSISKETFGGWFGKKIWAGTIEDFYYLEGTVRGWSPVSPASVIGQWQAIRLGVVDGERVTPEERGVAPWFQMVKEGEEDSEEENEGGDN
;
A
#
# COMPACT_ATOMS: atom_id res chain seq x y z
N MET A 1 25.96 -53.64 -11.34
CA MET A 1 25.17 -53.19 -12.51
C MET A 1 25.00 -51.68 -12.35
N ASN A 2 25.61 -50.93 -13.27
CA ASN A 2 25.84 -49.48 -13.16
C ASN A 2 24.69 -48.69 -13.78
N LEU A 3 24.03 -47.82 -13.00
CA LEU A 3 23.21 -46.72 -13.50
C LEU A 3 23.69 -45.43 -12.82
N PRO A 4 24.50 -44.62 -13.52
CA PRO A 4 24.14 -43.20 -13.62
C PRO A 4 24.60 -42.60 -14.96
N LEU A 5 23.72 -42.51 -15.96
CA LEU A 5 24.04 -41.86 -17.24
C LEU A 5 22.81 -41.33 -17.99
N LEU A 6 21.78 -40.88 -17.26
CA LEU A 6 20.53 -40.39 -17.87
C LEU A 6 20.01 -39.07 -17.27
N LEU A 7 20.89 -38.17 -16.83
CA LEU A 7 20.47 -36.84 -16.35
C LEU A 7 21.36 -35.68 -16.84
N LEU A 8 21.84 -35.77 -18.08
CA LEU A 8 22.68 -34.74 -18.72
C LEU A 8 22.22 -34.39 -20.16
N ALA A 9 20.92 -34.52 -20.43
CA ALA A 9 20.31 -34.29 -21.75
C ALA A 9 19.05 -33.40 -21.71
N ILE A 10 19.01 -32.39 -20.83
CA ILE A 10 18.06 -31.26 -20.95
C ILE A 10 18.84 -29.95 -20.80
N THR A 11 19.85 -29.79 -21.64
CA THR A 11 20.57 -28.54 -21.84
C THR A 11 20.65 -28.34 -23.35
N ARG A 12 19.68 -27.60 -23.90
CA ARG A 12 19.63 -26.96 -25.23
C ARG A 12 18.22 -27.08 -25.82
N LEU A 13 17.38 -26.10 -25.53
CA LEU A 13 16.40 -25.60 -26.49
C LEU A 13 15.86 -24.27 -25.97
N LEU A 14 15.77 -23.28 -26.86
CA LEU A 14 15.29 -21.90 -26.69
C LEU A 14 16.37 -20.83 -26.48
N SER A 15 17.28 -20.73 -27.45
CA SER A 15 17.88 -19.44 -27.85
C SER A 15 17.18 -18.98 -29.13
N CYS A 16 15.96 -18.44 -29.01
CA CYS A 16 15.34 -17.67 -30.08
C CYS A 16 15.80 -16.21 -29.94
N GLN A 17 16.77 -15.83 -30.78
CA GLN A 17 17.13 -14.43 -30.97
C GLN A 17 15.98 -13.73 -31.70
N VAL A 18 15.27 -12.85 -31.00
CA VAL A 18 14.42 -11.84 -31.64
C VAL A 18 15.30 -10.63 -31.89
N VAL A 19 15.77 -10.52 -33.13
CA VAL A 19 16.42 -9.31 -33.65
C VAL A 19 15.31 -8.28 -33.91
N HIS A 20 15.00 -7.44 -32.92
CA HIS A 20 14.23 -6.23 -33.18
C HIS A 20 15.15 -5.18 -33.81
N SER A 21 14.96 -4.96 -35.10
CA SER A 21 15.55 -3.86 -35.85
C SER A 21 15.18 -2.54 -35.18
N PHE A 22 16.19 -1.86 -34.62
CA PHE A 22 16.09 -0.52 -34.06
C PHE A 22 16.01 0.47 -35.22
N THR A 23 14.80 0.98 -35.51
CA THR A 23 14.63 2.14 -36.40
C THR A 23 14.80 3.40 -35.55
N PRO A 24 15.84 4.24 -35.77
CA PRO A 24 15.97 5.48 -35.02
C PRO A 24 14.85 6.45 -35.41
N PRO A 25 14.23 7.17 -34.45
CA PRO A 25 13.25 8.20 -34.76
C PRO A 25 13.93 9.35 -35.53
N GLN A 26 13.30 9.77 -36.63
CA GLN A 26 13.75 10.94 -37.39
C GLN A 26 13.64 12.21 -36.54
N PRO A 27 14.62 13.13 -36.64
CA PRO A 27 14.51 14.46 -36.05
C PRO A 27 13.51 15.29 -36.86
N SER A 28 12.41 15.69 -36.22
CA SER A 28 11.48 16.67 -36.75
C SER A 28 12.14 18.05 -36.87
N PRO A 29 11.97 18.78 -37.99
CA PRO A 29 12.56 20.10 -38.18
C PRO A 29 11.92 21.15 -37.27
N SER A 30 12.79 21.92 -36.63
CA SER A 30 12.52 23.13 -35.85
C SER A 30 11.81 24.19 -36.70
N LEU A 31 10.62 24.59 -36.28
CA LEU A 31 9.98 25.82 -36.74
C LEU A 31 10.29 26.94 -35.74
N ALA A 32 11.42 27.58 -35.97
CA ALA A 32 11.74 28.87 -35.37
C ALA A 32 11.07 29.97 -36.21
N GLN A 33 10.11 30.67 -35.62
CA GLN A 33 9.72 32.03 -36.02
C GLN A 33 9.15 32.70 -34.76
N ARG A 34 9.98 33.44 -34.02
CA ARG A 34 10.03 34.92 -34.03
C ARG A 34 8.63 35.55 -34.05
N CYS A 35 8.21 36.06 -32.89
CA CYS A 35 7.58 37.39 -32.79
C CYS A 35 7.96 38.02 -31.45
N THR A 36 8.74 39.08 -31.57
CA THR A 36 8.98 40.14 -30.59
C THR A 36 7.71 40.93 -30.32
N SER A 37 7.37 41.17 -29.06
CA SER A 37 6.91 42.49 -28.60
C SER A 37 6.80 42.53 -27.07
N LEU A 38 7.54 43.46 -26.51
CA LEU A 38 7.35 44.10 -25.20
C LEU A 38 5.86 44.35 -24.89
N ILE A 39 5.43 44.10 -23.64
CA ILE A 39 4.53 44.93 -22.84
C ILE A 39 4.64 44.45 -21.39
N THR A 40 5.14 45.33 -20.52
CA THR A 40 4.96 45.28 -19.06
C THR A 40 3.50 45.62 -18.68
N PRO A 41 2.96 44.98 -17.64
CA PRO A 41 2.18 45.71 -16.64
C PRO A 41 2.66 45.33 -15.24
N SER A 42 3.16 46.29 -14.46
CA SER A 42 2.36 47.11 -13.54
C SER A 42 1.75 46.29 -12.41
N CYS A 43 2.40 46.42 -11.26
CA CYS A 43 1.93 46.00 -9.95
C CYS A 43 0.60 46.70 -9.64
N GLU A 44 -0.50 45.95 -9.65
CA GLU A 44 -1.77 46.40 -9.08
C GLU A 44 -2.17 45.48 -7.93
N LYS A 45 -2.17 46.07 -6.74
CA LYS A 45 -2.83 45.56 -5.55
C LYS A 45 -4.32 45.44 -5.85
N LYS A 46 -4.87 44.24 -5.78
CA LYS A 46 -6.32 44.05 -5.61
C LYS A 46 -6.56 43.38 -4.28
N ALA A 47 -7.28 44.12 -3.43
CA ALA A 47 -7.95 43.62 -2.25
C ALA A 47 -8.86 42.46 -2.68
N PHE A 48 -8.73 41.32 -2.01
CA PHE A 48 -9.66 40.22 -2.17
C PHE A 48 -10.82 40.47 -1.21
N ASP A 49 -11.93 40.87 -1.79
CA ASP A 49 -13.20 41.05 -1.11
C ASP A 49 -13.71 39.72 -0.56
N SER A 50 -14.21 39.83 0.67
CA SER A 50 -15.01 38.85 1.39
C SER A 50 -16.21 38.42 0.55
N ALA A 51 -16.30 37.14 0.21
CA ALA A 51 -17.49 36.53 -0.38
C ALA A 51 -17.93 35.30 0.43
N SER A 52 -18.98 35.53 1.21
CA SER A 52 -20.06 34.64 1.64
C SER A 52 -19.82 33.13 1.67
N ILE A 53 -19.70 32.67 2.90
CA ILE A 53 -20.10 31.36 3.41
C ILE A 53 -21.52 31.06 2.91
N THR A 54 -21.66 30.14 1.94
CA THR A 54 -22.97 29.60 1.55
C THR A 54 -23.19 28.31 2.31
N SER A 55 -23.75 28.47 3.50
CA SER A 55 -24.28 27.43 4.38
C SER A 55 -25.46 26.73 3.68
N LEU A 56 -25.24 25.55 3.14
CA LEU A 56 -26.31 24.66 2.67
C LEU A 56 -26.92 23.93 3.89
N PHE A 57 -27.95 24.55 4.46
CA PHE A 57 -28.91 23.85 5.32
C PHE A 57 -29.71 22.87 4.46
N MET A 58 -29.48 21.55 4.64
CA MET A 58 -30.43 20.54 4.20
C MET A 58 -31.50 20.37 5.28
N SER A 59 -32.65 21.01 5.07
CA SER A 59 -33.87 20.69 5.81
C SER A 59 -34.38 19.33 5.31
N SER A 60 -34.27 18.30 6.15
CA SER A 60 -35.00 17.04 5.96
C SER A 60 -36.28 17.12 6.77
N GLU A 61 -37.39 17.22 6.06
CA GLU A 61 -38.75 17.20 6.59
C GLU A 61 -39.15 15.74 6.79
N VAL A 62 -38.98 15.21 8.00
CA VAL A 62 -39.45 13.87 8.34
C VAL A 62 -40.84 13.99 8.95
N GLY A 63 -41.82 13.46 8.22
CA GLY A 63 -43.21 13.39 8.65
C GLY A 63 -43.37 12.53 9.90
N VAL A 64 -43.90 13.17 10.94
CA VAL A 64 -44.47 12.53 12.14
C VAL A 64 -45.71 11.72 11.77
N SER A 65 -45.75 10.45 12.18
CA SER A 65 -46.91 9.73 12.74
C SER A 65 -46.57 8.23 12.85
N ASP A 66 -46.22 7.73 14.03
CA ASP A 66 -47.06 6.70 14.66
C ASP A 66 -46.69 6.46 16.13
N ALA A 67 -47.72 6.22 16.93
CA ALA A 67 -47.66 6.13 18.37
C ALA A 67 -47.11 4.78 18.84
N ILE A 68 -46.09 4.81 19.72
CA ILE A 68 -45.68 3.66 20.51
C ILE A 68 -45.57 4.10 21.97
N SER A 69 -46.54 3.64 22.76
CA SER A 69 -46.50 3.67 24.22
C SER A 69 -45.64 2.50 24.68
N ILE A 70 -44.35 2.73 24.93
CA ILE A 70 -43.47 1.78 25.62
C ILE A 70 -43.25 2.32 27.03
N GLY A 71 -43.49 1.44 28.01
CA GLY A 71 -43.44 1.73 29.43
C GLY A 71 -42.06 2.16 29.89
N GLU A 72 -42.10 3.04 30.90
CA GLU A 72 -40.98 3.41 31.75
C GLU A 72 -40.56 2.18 32.55
N GLU A 73 -39.41 1.60 32.22
CA GLU A 73 -38.60 0.83 33.16
C GLU A 73 -37.21 1.48 33.16
N ASP A 74 -36.95 2.18 34.28
CA ASP A 74 -35.66 2.68 34.73
C ASP A 74 -34.64 1.53 34.75
N ASP A 75 -33.52 1.71 34.05
CA ASP A 75 -32.23 1.10 34.40
C ASP A 75 -31.13 2.08 33.92
N ASP A 76 -30.88 3.06 34.78
CA ASP A 76 -29.73 3.97 34.73
C ASP A 76 -28.44 3.20 35.08
N ASP A 77 -27.94 2.38 34.16
CA ASP A 77 -26.52 1.98 34.15
C ASP A 77 -25.81 2.82 33.07
N ASP A 78 -25.68 4.11 33.38
CA ASP A 78 -24.85 5.09 32.65
C ASP A 78 -23.38 4.78 32.97
N ASP A 79 -22.89 3.65 32.42
CA ASP A 79 -21.48 3.31 32.40
C ASP A 79 -20.75 4.38 31.58
N GLU A 80 -20.31 5.42 32.29
CA GLU A 80 -19.54 6.56 31.81
C GLU A 80 -18.28 6.04 31.09
N THR A 81 -18.41 5.80 29.79
CA THR A 81 -17.32 5.28 28.95
C THR A 81 -16.19 6.30 28.97
N GLU A 82 -15.15 6.03 29.77
CA GLU A 82 -13.95 6.85 29.89
C GLU A 82 -13.31 6.96 28.50
N TRP A 83 -13.50 8.10 27.85
CA TRP A 83 -12.85 8.41 26.58
C TRP A 83 -11.35 8.49 26.84
N VAL A 84 -10.62 7.43 26.50
CA VAL A 84 -9.15 7.45 26.50
C VAL A 84 -8.72 8.36 25.36
N GLU A 85 -8.15 9.51 25.69
CA GLU A 85 -7.50 10.39 24.73
C GLU A 85 -6.23 9.68 24.21
N GLU A 86 -6.36 8.91 23.13
CA GLU A 86 -5.21 8.35 22.42
C GLU A 86 -4.46 9.51 21.72
N GLU A 87 -3.31 9.89 22.27
CA GLU A 87 -2.40 10.84 21.63
C GLU A 87 -1.81 10.19 20.37
N PHE A 88 -2.37 10.50 19.21
CA PHE A 88 -1.78 10.10 17.93
C PHE A 88 -0.46 10.85 17.71
N GLU A 89 0.65 10.11 17.69
CA GLU A 89 1.92 10.66 17.25
C GLU A 89 1.83 11.07 15.77
N VAL A 90 2.01 12.36 15.50
CA VAL A 90 2.03 12.88 14.14
C VAL A 90 3.30 12.38 13.45
N LEU A 91 3.16 11.33 12.65
CA LEU A 91 4.29 10.73 11.94
C LEU A 91 4.78 11.64 10.83
N SER A 92 6.11 11.77 10.74
CA SER A 92 6.78 12.57 9.71
C SER A 92 7.29 11.67 8.58
N GLU A 93 7.56 12.26 7.42
CA GLU A 93 8.13 11.52 6.28
C GLU A 93 9.48 10.85 6.64
N ARG A 94 10.24 11.44 7.57
CA ARG A 94 11.55 10.94 7.99
C ARG A 94 11.47 9.60 8.70
N ASP A 95 10.35 9.33 9.36
CA ASP A 95 10.15 8.11 10.14
C ASP A 95 10.02 6.87 9.25
N PHE A 96 9.78 7.07 7.95
CA PHE A 96 9.70 6.02 6.93
C PHE A 96 11.02 5.78 6.19
N TYR A 97 12.06 6.61 6.41
CA TYR A 97 13.33 6.46 5.72
C TYR A 97 14.09 5.21 6.15
N ASN A 98 14.59 4.44 5.17
CA ASN A 98 15.38 3.23 5.38
C ASN A 98 14.67 2.19 6.25
N THR A 99 13.34 2.15 6.17
CA THR A 99 12.52 1.18 6.90
C THR A 99 12.22 -0.04 6.04
N GLU A 100 12.06 -1.18 6.69
CA GLU A 100 11.64 -2.43 6.07
C GLU A 100 10.28 -2.84 6.62
N TRP A 101 9.40 -3.30 5.73
CA TRP A 101 8.02 -3.65 6.04
C TRP A 101 7.68 -5.02 5.45
N LYS A 102 6.99 -5.86 6.21
CA LYS A 102 6.36 -7.09 5.72
C LYS A 102 4.95 -6.74 5.27
N ILE A 103 4.64 -6.96 4.00
CA ILE A 103 3.34 -6.68 3.40
C ILE A 103 2.60 -8.00 3.15
N GLY A 104 1.39 -8.12 3.68
CA GLY A 104 0.40 -9.10 3.28
C GLY A 104 -0.61 -8.47 2.31
N THR A 105 -0.91 -9.15 1.21
CA THR A 105 -1.90 -8.69 0.22
C THR A 105 -2.97 -9.76 0.00
N LEU A 106 -4.22 -9.36 0.09
CA LEU A 106 -5.38 -10.19 -0.19
C LEU A 106 -6.10 -9.63 -1.42
N MET A 107 -6.05 -10.36 -2.54
CA MET A 107 -6.71 -9.96 -3.79
C MET A 107 -8.19 -10.32 -3.77
N ASP A 108 -9.05 -9.52 -4.41
CA ASP A 108 -10.51 -9.71 -4.39
C ASP A 108 -10.98 -11.06 -4.96
N ASN A 109 -10.18 -11.66 -5.84
CA ASN A 109 -10.48 -12.95 -6.46
C ASN A 109 -10.08 -14.17 -5.61
N LYS A 110 -9.56 -13.96 -4.40
CA LYS A 110 -9.08 -15.04 -3.52
C LYS A 110 -10.01 -15.20 -2.30
N PRO A 111 -10.21 -16.42 -1.81
CA PRO A 111 -10.96 -16.64 -0.56
C PRO A 111 -10.26 -15.95 0.60
N ARG A 112 -11.01 -15.43 1.57
CA ARG A 112 -10.49 -14.76 2.77
C ARG A 112 -9.97 -15.78 3.80
N VAL A 113 -8.95 -16.52 3.41
CA VAL A 113 -8.28 -17.54 4.24
C VAL A 113 -6.81 -17.15 4.41
N PRO A 114 -6.16 -17.45 5.56
CA PRO A 114 -4.77 -17.07 5.78
C PRO A 114 -3.81 -17.57 4.70
N SER A 115 -4.06 -18.75 4.13
CA SER A 115 -3.25 -19.35 3.06
C SER A 115 -3.31 -18.61 1.72
N SER A 116 -4.27 -17.70 1.52
CA SER A 116 -4.43 -16.95 0.28
C SER A 116 -3.73 -15.60 0.29
N ILE A 117 -3.24 -15.16 1.46
CA ILE A 117 -2.56 -13.89 1.67
C ILE A 117 -1.16 -13.99 1.07
N ASP A 118 -0.92 -13.23 -0.01
CA ASP A 118 0.40 -13.13 -0.61
C ASP A 118 1.27 -12.26 0.28
N THR A 119 2.31 -12.85 0.88
CA THR A 119 3.26 -12.12 1.72
C THR A 119 4.53 -11.76 0.95
N THR A 120 5.00 -10.53 1.16
CA THR A 120 6.25 -10.03 0.60
C THR A 120 6.86 -9.02 1.57
N TRP A 121 8.04 -8.52 1.26
CA TRP A 121 8.63 -7.41 2.00
C TRP A 121 8.94 -6.26 1.06
N VAL A 122 8.97 -5.05 1.61
CA VAL A 122 9.38 -3.84 0.91
C VAL A 122 10.33 -3.05 1.78
N ARG A 123 11.34 -2.48 1.14
CA ARG A 123 12.30 -1.58 1.74
C ARG A 123 12.11 -0.19 1.16
N LEU A 124 11.91 0.78 2.04
CA LEU A 124 11.76 2.18 1.68
C LEU A 124 13.14 2.83 1.77
N THR A 125 13.63 3.36 0.67
CA THR A 125 14.92 4.07 0.61
C THR A 125 14.73 5.44 -0.02
N THR A 126 15.69 6.32 0.21
CA THR A 126 15.75 7.64 -0.41
C THR A 126 17.05 7.75 -1.19
N THR A 127 17.01 8.22 -2.43
CA THR A 127 18.23 8.43 -3.21
C THR A 127 18.97 9.69 -2.77
N GLU A 128 20.23 9.81 -3.19
CA GLU A 128 21.02 11.03 -3.05
C GLU A 128 20.31 12.25 -3.67
N ASP A 129 19.52 12.04 -4.74
CA ASP A 129 18.68 13.06 -5.37
C ASP A 129 17.43 13.46 -4.56
N GLY A 130 17.22 12.87 -3.37
CA GLY A 130 16.01 13.08 -2.56
C GLY A 130 14.76 12.41 -3.11
N GLN A 131 14.88 11.40 -3.99
CA GLN A 131 13.73 10.67 -4.50
C GLN A 131 13.43 9.43 -3.65
N ASN A 132 12.19 9.33 -3.22
CA ASN A 132 11.67 8.19 -2.47
C ASN A 132 11.54 6.96 -3.39
N LYS A 133 12.27 5.89 -3.10
CA LYS A 133 12.28 4.62 -3.84
C LYS A 133 11.85 3.47 -2.94
N ALA A 134 11.09 2.55 -3.52
CA ALA A 134 10.70 1.31 -2.87
C ALA A 134 11.37 0.12 -3.58
N VAL A 135 11.97 -0.79 -2.82
CA VAL A 135 12.57 -2.02 -3.32
C VAL A 135 11.82 -3.19 -2.71
N TRP A 136 11.20 -4.00 -3.55
CA TRP A 136 10.39 -5.13 -3.14
C TRP A 136 11.23 -6.41 -3.05
N GLY A 137 10.76 -7.41 -2.31
CA GLY A 137 11.49 -8.67 -2.12
C GLY A 137 11.75 -9.50 -3.37
N ASP A 138 11.06 -9.20 -4.47
CA ASP A 138 11.31 -9.76 -5.80
C ASP A 138 12.26 -8.90 -6.65
N ASN A 139 12.96 -7.95 -6.03
CA ASN A 139 13.81 -6.92 -6.65
C ASN A 139 13.09 -5.97 -7.63
N SER A 140 11.75 -5.99 -7.66
CA SER A 140 11.02 -4.98 -8.41
C SER A 140 11.15 -3.62 -7.72
N LYS A 141 11.04 -2.58 -8.55
CA LYS A 141 11.25 -1.20 -8.13
C LYS A 141 9.91 -0.48 -8.03
N GLY A 142 9.91 0.53 -7.19
CA GLY A 142 8.75 1.29 -6.85
C GLY A 142 9.09 2.68 -6.37
N ARG A 143 8.04 3.45 -6.09
CA ARG A 143 8.12 4.75 -5.42
C ARG A 143 7.13 4.75 -4.27
N TRP A 144 7.53 5.30 -3.14
CA TRP A 144 6.65 5.54 -2.01
C TRP A 144 6.47 7.05 -1.80
N VAL A 145 5.34 7.42 -1.20
CA VAL A 145 4.96 8.80 -0.87
C VAL A 145 4.17 8.77 0.44
N VAL A 146 4.53 9.66 1.35
CA VAL A 146 3.76 9.98 2.56
C VAL A 146 3.22 11.40 2.39
N ASP A 147 1.95 11.60 2.65
CA ASP A 147 1.32 12.92 2.74
C ASP A 147 0.98 13.20 4.21
N VAL A 148 1.88 13.89 4.90
CA VAL A 148 1.81 14.13 6.36
C VAL A 148 0.52 14.81 6.81
N PRO A 149 -0.01 15.86 6.12
CA PRO A 149 -1.25 16.52 6.52
C PRO A 149 -2.48 15.62 6.46
N SER A 150 -2.49 14.65 5.55
CA SER A 150 -3.61 13.71 5.39
C SER A 150 -3.36 12.36 6.04
N GLN A 151 -2.18 12.16 6.66
CA GLN A 151 -1.71 10.87 7.16
C GLN A 151 -1.93 9.76 6.13
N TYR A 152 -1.62 10.03 4.87
CA TYR A 152 -1.84 9.10 3.77
C TYR A 152 -0.52 8.53 3.27
N PHE A 153 -0.47 7.21 3.17
CA PHE A 153 0.70 6.50 2.68
C PHE A 153 0.40 5.76 1.40
N SER A 154 1.35 5.80 0.47
CA SER A 154 1.27 5.01 -0.76
C SER A 154 2.63 4.44 -1.15
N ILE A 155 2.64 3.17 -1.54
CA ILE A 155 3.77 2.47 -2.14
C ILE A 155 3.32 1.96 -3.50
N SER A 156 4.15 2.19 -4.51
CA SER A 156 3.92 1.61 -5.82
C SER A 156 4.93 0.53 -6.18
N LYS A 157 4.51 -0.39 -7.04
CA LYS A 157 5.35 -1.44 -7.62
C LYS A 157 5.19 -1.40 -9.13
N GLU A 158 6.30 -1.26 -9.84
CA GLU A 158 6.32 -1.35 -11.28
C GLU A 158 6.51 -2.81 -11.70
N THR A 159 5.63 -3.28 -12.57
CA THR A 159 5.75 -4.63 -13.13
C THR A 159 6.72 -4.60 -14.31
N PHE A 160 7.45 -5.69 -14.53
CA PHE A 160 8.56 -5.79 -15.49
C PHE A 160 8.24 -5.13 -16.85
N GLY A 161 8.97 -4.07 -17.17
CA GLY A 161 8.85 -3.31 -18.43
C GLY A 161 7.66 -2.34 -18.52
N GLY A 162 6.84 -2.18 -17.48
CA GLY A 162 5.66 -1.30 -17.48
C GLY A 162 4.46 -1.83 -18.27
N TRP A 163 4.62 -2.93 -19.01
CA TRP A 163 3.59 -3.52 -19.87
C TRP A 163 2.42 -4.12 -19.09
N PHE A 164 2.70 -4.67 -17.90
CA PHE A 164 1.68 -5.23 -17.02
C PHE A 164 1.08 -4.20 -16.05
N GLY A 165 1.38 -2.91 -16.29
CA GLY A 165 0.88 -1.81 -15.49
C GLY A 165 1.57 -1.68 -14.13
N LYS A 166 0.91 -0.94 -13.25
CA LYS A 166 1.43 -0.56 -11.93
C LYS A 166 0.42 -0.94 -10.85
N LYS A 167 0.93 -1.46 -9.75
CA LYS A 167 0.15 -1.68 -8.54
C LYS A 167 0.53 -0.63 -7.51
N ILE A 168 -0.46 -0.17 -6.76
CA ILE A 168 -0.34 0.86 -5.74
C ILE A 168 -1.03 0.35 -4.47
N TRP A 169 -0.25 0.17 -3.42
CA TRP A 169 -0.71 -0.11 -2.06
C TRP A 169 -0.86 1.24 -1.40
N ALA A 170 -2.07 1.59 -0.98
CA ALA A 170 -2.30 2.87 -0.35
C ALA A 170 -3.31 2.77 0.78
N GLY A 171 -3.14 3.61 1.79
CA GLY A 171 -3.84 3.50 3.06
C GLY A 171 -3.63 4.72 3.94
N THR A 172 -4.43 4.81 5.00
CA THR A 172 -4.26 5.77 6.09
C THR A 172 -3.19 5.25 7.04
N ILE A 173 -2.46 6.18 7.65
CA ILE A 173 -1.47 5.92 8.68
C ILE A 173 -2.21 6.07 10.01
N GLU A 174 -2.58 4.95 10.61
CA GLU A 174 -3.26 4.91 11.91
C GLU A 174 -2.29 4.57 13.04
N ASP A 175 -1.23 3.82 12.73
CA ASP A 175 -0.22 3.36 13.68
C ASP A 175 1.19 3.46 13.06
N PHE A 176 2.20 3.58 13.93
CA PHE A 176 3.62 3.56 13.56
C PHE A 176 4.13 2.17 13.15
N TYR A 177 3.56 1.11 13.71
CA TYR A 177 3.97 -0.27 13.49
C TYR A 177 3.12 -1.00 12.45
N TYR A 178 1.90 -0.49 12.21
CA TYR A 178 0.91 -1.11 11.34
C TYR A 178 0.38 -0.15 10.31
N LEU A 179 0.25 -0.65 9.09
CA LEU A 179 -0.41 0.06 8.00
C LEU A 179 -1.41 -0.86 7.35
N GLU A 180 -2.55 -0.32 6.96
CA GLU A 180 -3.54 -1.06 6.20
C GLU A 180 -4.18 -0.19 5.13
N GLY A 181 -4.81 -0.85 4.14
CA GLY A 181 -5.57 -0.14 3.14
C GLY A 181 -5.91 -0.99 1.93
N THR A 182 -5.94 -0.34 0.77
CA THR A 182 -6.38 -0.95 -0.49
C THR A 182 -5.25 -1.05 -1.50
N VAL A 183 -5.31 -2.10 -2.33
CA VAL A 183 -4.44 -2.27 -3.48
C VAL A 183 -5.20 -1.83 -4.71
N ARG A 184 -4.64 -0.87 -5.45
CA ARG A 184 -5.16 -0.41 -6.72
C ARG A 184 -4.23 -0.85 -7.84
N GLY A 185 -4.81 -1.41 -8.89
CA GLY A 185 -4.09 -1.77 -10.11
C GLY A 185 -4.59 -0.95 -11.27
N TRP A 186 -3.68 -0.52 -12.14
CA TRP A 186 -4.06 -0.04 -13.48
C TRP A 186 -3.27 -0.83 -14.53
N SER A 187 -3.88 -1.02 -15.69
CA SER A 187 -3.21 -1.60 -16.86
C SER A 187 -3.53 -0.77 -18.11
N PRO A 188 -2.74 -0.86 -19.19
CA PRO A 188 -3.05 -0.12 -20.43
C PRO A 188 -4.44 -0.40 -21.01
N VAL A 189 -5.01 -1.55 -20.67
CA VAL A 189 -6.31 -2.02 -21.17
C VAL A 189 -7.44 -1.87 -20.14
N SER A 190 -7.17 -1.42 -18.92
CA SER A 190 -8.20 -1.30 -17.88
C SER A 190 -7.90 -0.13 -16.93
N PRO A 191 -8.92 0.68 -16.59
CA PRO A 191 -8.76 1.82 -15.70
C PRO A 191 -8.27 1.39 -14.32
N ALA A 192 -7.75 2.34 -13.55
CA ALA A 192 -7.35 2.09 -12.17
C ALA A 192 -8.56 1.63 -11.35
N SER A 193 -8.51 0.43 -10.80
CA SER A 193 -9.54 -0.13 -9.92
C SER A 193 -8.92 -0.65 -8.63
N VAL A 194 -9.73 -0.74 -7.57
CA VAL A 194 -9.37 -1.53 -6.39
C VAL A 194 -9.37 -3.00 -6.82
N ILE A 195 -8.32 -3.73 -6.44
CA ILE A 195 -8.11 -5.14 -6.79
C ILE A 195 -7.88 -6.02 -5.55
N GLY A 196 -7.89 -5.41 -4.37
CA GLY A 196 -7.63 -6.09 -3.12
C GLY A 196 -7.41 -5.15 -1.94
N GLN A 197 -7.06 -5.76 -0.82
CA GLN A 197 -6.69 -5.12 0.43
C GLN A 197 -5.25 -5.50 0.79
N TRP A 198 -4.62 -4.71 1.64
CA TRP A 198 -3.30 -5.02 2.16
C TRP A 198 -3.18 -4.61 3.62
N GLN A 199 -2.28 -5.29 4.31
CA GLN A 199 -1.81 -4.91 5.62
C GLN A 199 -0.30 -5.05 5.64
N ALA A 200 0.39 -4.17 6.34
CA ALA A 200 1.82 -4.21 6.51
C ALA A 200 2.23 -4.03 7.95
N ILE A 201 3.37 -4.65 8.25
CA ILE A 201 3.99 -4.55 9.55
C ILE A 201 5.42 -4.09 9.41
N ARG A 202 5.80 -3.12 10.23
CA ARG A 202 7.18 -2.65 10.33
C ARG A 202 8.08 -3.79 10.86
N LEU A 203 9.20 -4.01 10.18
CA LEU A 203 10.26 -4.94 10.60
C LEU A 203 11.44 -4.21 11.27
N GLY A 204 11.56 -2.90 11.03
CA GLY A 204 12.56 -2.03 11.62
C GLY A 204 13.31 -1.22 10.58
N VAL A 205 14.50 -0.75 10.96
CA VAL A 205 15.39 0.03 10.09
C VAL A 205 16.45 -0.90 9.52
N VAL A 206 16.75 -0.77 8.22
CA VAL A 206 17.62 -1.69 7.48
C VAL A 206 19.01 -1.83 8.09
N ASP A 207 19.55 -0.72 8.62
CA ASP A 207 20.86 -0.65 9.26
C ASP A 207 20.75 -0.36 10.78
N GLY A 208 19.54 -0.43 11.34
CA GLY A 208 19.26 -0.07 12.73
C GLY A 208 18.71 -1.24 13.55
N GLU A 209 18.05 -0.90 14.66
CA GLU A 209 17.40 -1.88 15.51
C GLU A 209 16.20 -2.49 14.78
N ARG A 210 16.12 -3.83 14.80
CA ARG A 210 14.93 -4.54 14.33
C ARG A 210 13.87 -4.45 15.39
N VAL A 211 12.66 -4.09 14.97
CA VAL A 211 11.52 -4.04 15.86
C VAL A 211 11.15 -5.47 16.21
N THR A 212 11.15 -5.77 17.50
CA THR A 212 10.82 -7.11 18.00
C THR A 212 9.30 -7.34 17.94
N PRO A 213 8.84 -8.60 17.79
CA PRO A 213 7.41 -8.91 17.84
C PRO A 213 6.72 -8.45 19.13
N GLU A 214 7.45 -8.37 20.24
CA GLU A 214 6.96 -7.97 21.55
C GLU A 214 6.66 -6.46 21.63
N GLU A 215 7.50 -5.62 21.01
CA GLU A 215 7.31 -4.17 20.96
C GLU A 215 6.20 -3.76 20.00
N ARG A 216 6.14 -4.46 18.87
CA ARG A 216 5.20 -4.22 17.79
C ARG A 216 3.81 -4.74 18.10
N GLY A 217 3.72 -5.92 18.70
CA GLY A 217 2.52 -6.75 18.74
C GLY A 217 2.34 -7.64 17.49
N VAL A 218 1.15 -8.23 17.37
CA VAL A 218 0.76 -9.07 16.24
C VAL A 218 -0.33 -8.39 15.42
N ALA A 219 -0.04 -8.11 14.15
CA ALA A 219 -1.04 -7.54 13.24
C ALA A 219 -2.24 -8.47 13.05
N PRO A 220 -3.47 -7.92 12.91
CA PRO A 220 -4.70 -8.70 12.77
C PRO A 220 -4.63 -9.83 11.73
N TRP A 221 -4.04 -9.59 10.54
CA TRP A 221 -3.97 -10.61 9.49
C TRP A 221 -2.98 -11.73 9.78
N PHE A 222 -2.07 -11.51 10.72
CA PHE A 222 -0.98 -12.42 11.05
C PHE A 222 -1.20 -13.15 12.38
N GLN A 223 -2.19 -12.74 13.18
CA GLN A 223 -2.61 -13.46 14.40
C GLN A 223 -3.12 -14.87 14.07
N MET A 224 -3.93 -15.00 13.03
CA MET A 224 -4.60 -16.27 12.68
C MET A 224 -3.67 -17.38 12.18
N VAL A 225 -2.43 -17.06 11.78
CA VAL A 225 -1.48 -18.08 11.31
C VAL A 225 -0.86 -18.82 12.49
N LYS A 226 -0.64 -18.14 13.63
CA LYS A 226 0.09 -18.72 14.76
C LYS A 226 -0.74 -19.78 15.52
N GLU A 227 -2.05 -19.64 15.55
CA GLU A 227 -2.94 -20.57 16.27
C GLU A 227 -3.20 -21.89 15.53
N GLY A 228 -2.72 -22.06 14.29
CA GLY A 228 -3.02 -23.23 13.46
C GLY A 228 -1.83 -24.15 13.10
N GLU A 229 -0.60 -23.80 13.47
CA GLU A 229 0.63 -24.52 13.05
C GLU A 229 1.36 -25.26 14.20
N GLU A 230 0.85 -25.23 15.44
CA GLU A 230 1.54 -25.84 16.61
C GLU A 230 1.14 -27.30 16.93
N ASP A 231 0.41 -28.03 16.08
CA ASP A 231 -0.14 -29.36 16.46
C ASP A 231 0.12 -30.51 15.46
N SER A 232 1.27 -30.54 14.78
CA SER A 232 1.60 -31.65 13.85
C SER A 232 3.04 -32.18 13.88
N GLU A 233 3.72 -32.09 15.03
CA GLU A 233 5.01 -32.77 15.25
C GLU A 233 4.98 -33.68 16.49
N GLU A 234 4.03 -34.61 16.60
CA GLU A 234 4.20 -35.80 17.45
C GLU A 234 3.75 -37.07 16.72
N GLU A 235 4.50 -38.15 16.98
CA GLU A 235 4.27 -39.56 16.57
C GLU A 235 4.84 -40.02 15.21
N ASN A 236 6.17 -40.15 15.15
CA ASN A 236 6.74 -41.31 14.47
C ASN A 236 8.06 -41.79 15.12
N GLU A 237 7.99 -42.25 16.36
CA GLU A 237 9.01 -43.12 16.96
C GLU A 237 8.33 -44.27 17.71
N GLY A 238 8.59 -45.51 17.30
CA GLY A 238 8.30 -46.69 18.12
C GLY A 238 7.69 -47.87 17.39
N GLY A 239 8.48 -48.54 16.56
CA GLY A 239 8.07 -49.78 15.89
C GLY A 239 9.22 -50.77 15.72
N ASP A 240 9.94 -51.07 16.79
CA ASP A 240 10.86 -52.22 16.86
C ASP A 240 10.60 -53.00 18.15
N ASN A 241 9.85 -54.10 18.03
CA ASN A 241 10.02 -55.32 18.83
C ASN A 241 9.27 -56.51 18.20
#